data_AF-A0A6G1FY58-F1
#
_entry.id   AF-A0A6G1FY58-F1
#
_cell.length_a   1.000
_cell.length_b   1.000
_cell.length_c   1.000
_cell.angle_alpha   90.00
_cell.angle_beta   90.00
_cell.angle_gamma   90.00
#
_symmetry.space_group_name_H-M   'P 1'
#
loop_
_entity.id
_entity.type
_entity.pdbx_description
1 polymer ?
#
loop_
_entity_poly.entity_id
_entity_poly.type
_entity_poly.pdbx_seq_one_letter_code
_entity_poly.pdbx_strand_id
1 'polypeptide(L)'
;MAPNTDIATRALIVTLKSPIVGKTTAEIAEKTGLPKRTINAIYARAIERGFEPNHLPLHIRDEWLEDAPRPGRPKKQTEELSNTVLAKVRQDQYGRKKTCADIAGELCRDS
;
A
#
# COMPACT_ATOMS: atom_id res chain seq x y z
N MET A 1 14.44 3.31 5.91
CA MET A 1 13.00 3.63 5.73
C MET A 1 12.94 5.01 5.10
N ALA A 2 12.24 5.19 3.97
CA ALA A 2 11.99 6.56 3.50
C ALA A 2 11.16 7.27 4.57
N PRO A 3 11.46 8.53 4.92
CA PRO A 3 10.61 9.29 5.82
C PRO A 3 9.21 9.29 5.19
N ASN A 4 8.22 8.84 5.96
CA ASN A 4 6.83 8.98 5.56
C ASN A 4 6.55 10.48 5.56
N THR A 5 6.70 11.12 4.39
CA THR A 5 6.31 12.51 4.18
C THR A 5 4.86 12.65 4.60
N ASP A 6 4.57 13.57 5.51
CA ASP A 6 3.22 13.82 5.99
C ASP A 6 2.32 14.31 4.85
N ILE A 7 1.02 14.17 5.03
CA ILE A 7 0.03 14.47 3.99
C ILE A 7 0.06 15.96 3.59
N ALA A 8 0.33 16.87 4.53
CA ALA A 8 0.39 18.30 4.27
C ALA A 8 1.60 18.65 3.40
N THR A 9 2.77 18.04 3.66
CA THR A 9 3.95 18.20 2.81
C THR A 9 3.74 17.64 1.40
N ARG A 10 2.99 16.53 1.26
CA ARG A 10 2.60 16.01 -0.07
C ARG A 10 1.67 16.98 -0.79
N ALA A 11 0.69 17.53 -0.10
CA ALA A 11 -0.23 18.53 -0.65
C ALA A 11 0.52 19.79 -1.11
N LEU A 12 1.47 20.27 -0.30
CA LEU A 12 2.36 21.39 -0.65
C LEU A 12 3.12 21.11 -1.95
N ILE A 13 3.72 19.92 -2.08
CA ILE A 13 4.46 19.52 -3.29
C ILE A 13 3.55 19.51 -4.52
N VAL A 14 2.36 18.91 -4.41
CA VAL A 14 1.41 18.83 -5.53
C VAL A 14 0.94 20.21 -5.94
N THR A 15 0.65 21.08 -4.97
CA THR A 15 0.27 22.48 -5.20
C THR A 15 1.37 23.25 -5.92
N LEU A 16 2.61 23.20 -5.40
CA LEU A 16 3.73 23.94 -6.00
C LEU A 16 4.06 23.47 -7.42
N LYS A 17 3.94 22.16 -7.66
CA LYS A 17 4.28 21.55 -8.94
C LYS A 17 3.14 21.61 -9.96
N SER A 18 1.90 21.87 -9.52
CA SER A 18 0.77 22.09 -10.42
C SER A 18 1.12 23.21 -11.43
N PRO A 19 0.74 23.07 -12.71
CA PRO A 19 0.92 24.09 -13.74
C PRO A 19 0.37 25.47 -13.37
N ILE A 20 -0.59 25.54 -12.44
CA ILE A 20 -1.15 26.80 -11.93
C ILE A 20 -0.10 27.61 -11.16
N VAL A 21 0.75 26.94 -10.36
CA VAL A 21 1.84 27.58 -9.61
C VAL A 21 3.16 27.51 -10.39
N GLY A 22 3.38 26.40 -11.11
CA GLY A 22 4.44 26.25 -12.10
C GLY A 22 5.86 26.12 -11.55
N LYS A 23 6.05 25.69 -10.29
CA LYS A 23 7.41 25.54 -9.73
C LYS A 23 8.13 24.31 -10.26
N THR A 24 9.42 24.48 -10.53
CA THR A 24 10.28 23.39 -10.96
C THR A 24 10.58 22.44 -9.80
N THR A 25 10.87 21.16 -10.10
CA THR A 25 11.27 20.19 -9.06
C THR A 25 12.53 20.65 -8.31
N ALA A 26 13.41 21.43 -8.94
CA ALA A 26 14.61 21.96 -8.30
C ALA A 26 14.28 23.01 -7.22
N GLU A 27 13.43 23.99 -7.54
CA GLU A 27 12.96 24.99 -6.57
C GLU A 27 12.19 24.34 -5.42
N ILE A 28 11.37 23.31 -5.71
CA ILE A 28 10.63 22.60 -4.67
C ILE A 28 11.59 21.84 -3.75
N ALA A 29 12.62 21.20 -4.31
CA ALA A 29 13.64 20.50 -3.52
C ALA A 29 14.42 21.45 -2.60
N GLU A 30 14.78 22.63 -3.10
CA GLU A 30 15.43 23.67 -2.31
C GLU A 30 14.54 24.14 -1.14
N LYS A 31 13.25 24.37 -1.40
CA LYS A 31 12.30 24.84 -0.39
C LYS A 31 11.90 23.81 0.66
N THR A 32 11.77 22.55 0.24
CA THR A 32 11.27 21.46 1.10
C THR A 32 12.37 20.60 1.72
N GLY A 33 13.60 20.71 1.22
CA GLY A 33 14.71 19.83 1.59
C GLY A 33 14.55 18.38 1.10
N LEU A 34 13.52 18.08 0.30
CA LEU A 34 13.24 16.72 -0.15
C LEU A 34 14.01 16.37 -1.43
N PRO A 35 14.44 15.09 -1.58
CA PRO A 35 15.05 14.63 -2.80
C PRO A 35 14.13 14.82 -4.00
N LYS A 36 14.67 15.29 -5.13
CA LYS A 36 13.92 15.46 -6.40
C LYS A 36 13.14 14.21 -6.80
N ARG A 37 13.69 13.03 -6.55
CA ARG A 37 13.03 11.73 -6.79
C ARG A 37 11.74 11.58 -5.97
N THR A 38 11.76 11.97 -4.70
CA THR A 38 10.60 11.91 -3.81
C THR A 38 9.50 12.85 -4.29
N ILE A 39 9.87 14.09 -4.65
CA ILE A 39 8.94 15.10 -5.17
C ILE A 39 8.25 14.60 -6.43
N ASN A 40 9.02 14.09 -7.41
CA ASN A 40 8.45 13.56 -8.64
C ASN A 40 7.57 12.33 -8.41
N ALA A 41 7.95 11.44 -7.48
CA ALA A 41 7.15 10.27 -7.14
C ALA A 41 5.81 10.63 -6.47
N ILE A 42 5.80 11.63 -5.58
CA ILE A 42 4.56 12.12 -4.95
C ILE A 42 3.61 12.69 -6.02
N TYR A 43 4.14 13.54 -6.91
CA TYR A 43 3.33 14.15 -7.96
C TYR A 43 2.79 13.13 -8.96
N ALA A 44 3.62 12.17 -9.39
CA ALA A 44 3.19 11.10 -10.29
C ALA A 44 2.07 10.25 -9.66
N ARG A 45 2.21 9.86 -8.39
CA ARG A 45 1.16 9.11 -7.67
C ARG A 45 -0.15 9.88 -7.54
N ALA A 46 -0.08 11.19 -7.31
CA ALA A 46 -1.28 12.01 -7.26
C ALA A 46 -2.03 11.95 -8.60
N ILE A 47 -1.30 12.10 -9.72
CA ILE A 47 -1.88 11.98 -11.08
C ILE A 47 -2.45 10.58 -11.31
N GLU A 48 -1.71 9.53 -10.98
CA GLU A 48 -2.16 8.12 -11.11
C GLU A 48 -3.48 7.86 -10.35
N ARG A 49 -3.73 8.59 -9.26
CA ARG A 49 -4.94 8.46 -8.44
C ARG A 49 -6.06 9.43 -8.83
N GLY A 50 -5.89 10.21 -9.90
CA GLY A 50 -6.93 11.06 -10.46
C GLY A 50 -6.79 12.55 -10.15
N PHE A 51 -5.64 13.01 -9.65
CA PHE A 51 -5.37 14.45 -9.61
C PHE A 51 -5.23 15.02 -11.02
N GLU A 52 -6.09 15.96 -11.39
CA GLU A 52 -6.04 16.66 -12.67
C GLU A 52 -5.30 18.02 -12.54
N PRO A 53 -4.07 18.14 -13.05
CA PRO A 53 -3.21 19.31 -12.79
C PRO A 53 -3.67 20.59 -13.49
N ASN A 54 -4.43 20.46 -14.58
CA ASN A 54 -4.90 21.59 -15.40
C ASN A 54 -6.34 22.02 -15.07
N HIS A 55 -7.02 21.31 -14.16
CA HIS A 55 -8.38 21.63 -13.79
C HIS A 55 -8.42 22.87 -12.90
N LEU A 56 -9.36 23.77 -13.19
CA LEU A 56 -9.66 24.94 -12.37
C LEU A 56 -11.08 24.82 -11.81
N PRO A 57 -11.30 25.05 -10.50
CA PRO A 57 -10.31 25.42 -9.49
C PRO A 57 -9.34 24.27 -9.16
N LEU A 58 -8.16 24.63 -8.63
CA LEU A 58 -7.22 23.64 -8.10
C LEU A 58 -7.88 22.92 -6.93
N HIS A 59 -8.23 21.66 -7.15
CA HIS A 59 -8.80 20.80 -6.13
C HIS A 59 -7.76 19.75 -5.74
N ILE A 60 -7.58 19.51 -4.44
CA ILE A 60 -6.68 18.48 -3.90
C ILE A 60 -7.48 17.67 -2.87
N ARG A 61 -7.38 16.34 -2.95
CA ARG A 61 -8.01 15.41 -2.02
C ARG A 61 -6.96 14.55 -1.32
N ASP A 62 -7.22 14.23 -0.06
CA ASP A 62 -6.34 13.38 0.76
C ASP A 62 -6.14 11.99 0.14
N GLU A 63 -7.19 11.43 -0.46
CA GLU A 63 -7.18 10.11 -1.14
C GLU A 63 -6.05 9.98 -2.19
N TRP A 64 -5.70 11.08 -2.87
CA TRP A 64 -4.64 11.09 -3.88
C TRP A 64 -3.23 11.11 -3.27
N LEU A 65 -3.13 11.49 -2.00
CA LEU A 65 -1.87 11.74 -1.30
C LEU A 65 -1.56 10.69 -0.25
N GLU A 66 -2.56 9.95 0.24
CA GLU A 66 -2.40 8.91 1.26
C GLU A 66 -1.42 7.80 0.83
N ASP A 67 -0.84 7.08 1.78
CA ASP A 67 -0.10 5.87 1.43
C ASP A 67 -1.07 4.77 0.99
N ALA A 68 -0.70 4.04 -0.07
CA ALA A 68 -1.46 2.83 -0.41
C ALA A 68 -1.40 1.85 0.78
N PRO A 69 -2.46 1.09 1.04
CA PRO A 69 -2.41 0.00 2.02
C PRO A 69 -1.19 -0.85 1.72
N ARG A 70 -0.28 -0.97 2.70
CA ARG A 70 0.93 -1.78 2.51
C ARG A 70 0.45 -3.23 2.38
N PRO A 71 0.57 -3.89 1.22
CA PRO A 71 0.29 -5.30 1.16
C PRO A 71 1.25 -5.94 2.15
N GLY A 72 0.69 -6.55 3.20
CA GLY A 72 1.48 -7.32 4.14
C GLY A 72 2.24 -8.41 3.40
N ARG A 73 3.09 -9.14 4.13
CA ARG A 73 3.74 -10.32 3.54
C ARG A 73 2.65 -11.23 2.94
N PRO A 74 2.75 -11.65 1.66
CA PRO A 74 1.83 -12.62 1.09
C PRO A 74 1.70 -13.82 2.02
N LYS A 75 0.47 -14.10 2.47
CA LYS A 75 0.19 -15.23 3.35
C LYS A 75 0.06 -16.49 2.51
N LYS A 76 0.70 -17.58 2.92
CA LYS A 76 0.51 -18.92 2.33
C LYS A 76 -0.86 -19.52 2.67
N GLN A 77 -1.60 -18.92 3.61
CA GLN A 77 -2.94 -19.35 3.99
C GLN A 77 -3.97 -18.72 3.05
N THR A 78 -4.53 -19.54 2.16
CA THR A 78 -5.79 -19.24 1.48
C THR A 78 -6.97 -19.58 2.41
N GLU A 79 -8.14 -19.00 2.14
CA GLU A 79 -9.36 -19.33 2.90
C GLU A 79 -9.71 -20.81 2.78
N GLU A 80 -9.52 -21.38 1.58
CA GLU A 80 -9.70 -22.80 1.30
C GLU A 80 -8.79 -23.67 2.18
N LEU A 81 -7.49 -23.36 2.23
CA LEU A 81 -6.54 -24.11 3.06
C LEU A 81 -6.88 -24.00 4.55
N SER A 82 -7.35 -22.83 4.98
CA SER A 82 -7.75 -22.59 6.37
C SER A 82 -8.99 -23.40 6.74
N ASN A 83 -9.97 -23.47 5.85
CA ASN A 83 -11.18 -24.27 6.04
C ASN A 83 -10.88 -25.77 6.06
N THR A 84 -9.99 -26.25 5.20
CA THR A 84 -9.56 -27.66 5.19
C THR A 84 -8.82 -28.06 6.46
N VAL A 85 -7.93 -27.19 6.97
CA VAL A 85 -7.27 -27.40 8.28
C VAL A 85 -8.31 -27.45 9.40
N LEU A 86 -9.26 -26.51 9.43
CA LEU A 86 -10.31 -26.46 10.46
C LEU A 86 -11.22 -27.69 10.42
N ALA A 87 -11.59 -28.17 9.23
CA ALA A 87 -12.37 -29.38 9.05
C ALA A 87 -11.63 -30.59 9.65
N LYS A 88 -10.36 -30.78 9.30
CA LYS A 88 -9.55 -31.92 9.80
C LYS A 88 -9.34 -31.92 11.32
N VAL A 89 -9.22 -30.74 11.93
CA VAL A 89 -9.10 -30.60 13.40
C VAL A 89 -10.44 -30.87 14.10
N ARG A 90 -11.56 -30.48 13.49
CA ARG A 90 -12.90 -30.58 14.07
C ARG A 90 -13.62 -31.91 13.81
N GLN A 91 -13.11 -32.74 12.91
CA GLN A 91 -13.80 -33.93 12.42
C GLN A 91 -14.03 -35.03 13.48
N ASP A 92 -13.15 -35.19 14.48
CA ASP A 92 -13.28 -36.24 15.50
C ASP A 92 -12.52 -35.93 16.82
N GLN A 93 -12.77 -36.70 17.89
CA GLN A 93 -12.02 -36.65 19.16
C GLN A 93 -10.51 -36.84 18.96
N TYR A 94 -10.12 -37.64 17.95
CA TYR A 94 -8.73 -37.82 17.53
C TYR A 94 -8.19 -36.67 16.70
N GLY A 95 -9.05 -35.90 16.00
CA GLY A 95 -8.66 -34.72 15.22
C GLY A 95 -8.01 -33.63 16.08
N ARG A 96 -8.51 -33.44 17.31
CA ARG A 96 -7.88 -32.52 18.30
C ARG A 96 -6.55 -33.02 18.87
N LYS A 97 -6.25 -34.30 18.73
CA LYS A 97 -4.98 -34.91 19.17
C LYS A 97 -3.93 -34.93 18.06
N LYS A 98 -4.31 -34.67 16.80
CA LYS A 98 -3.37 -34.60 15.67
C LYS A 98 -2.40 -33.43 15.87
N THR A 99 -1.13 -33.68 15.62
CA THR A 99 -0.11 -32.63 15.66
C THR A 99 -0.17 -31.78 14.39
N CYS A 100 0.44 -30.59 14.43
CA CYS A 100 0.59 -29.76 13.24
C CYS A 100 1.31 -30.51 12.10
N ALA A 101 2.23 -31.42 12.42
CA ALA A 101 2.96 -32.22 11.44
C ALA A 101 2.05 -33.24 10.74
N ASP A 102 1.13 -33.87 11.49
CA ASP A 102 0.17 -34.84 10.93
C ASP A 102 -0.78 -34.15 9.96
N ILE A 103 -1.32 -32.99 10.35
CA ILE A 103 -2.24 -32.20 9.52
C ILE A 103 -1.53 -31.72 8.25
N ALA A 104 -0.29 -31.22 8.38
CA ALA A 104 0.51 -30.81 7.23
C ALA A 104 0.81 -32.00 6.29
N GLY A 105 1.15 -33.16 6.85
CA GLY A 105 1.42 -34.38 6.11
C GLY A 105 0.19 -34.88 5.34
N GLU A 106 -1.00 -34.81 5.93
CA GLU A 106 -2.26 -35.14 5.26
C GLU A 106 -2.58 -34.14 4.14
N LEU A 107 -2.39 -32.84 4.36
CA LEU A 107 -2.60 -31.82 3.33
C LEU A 107 -1.66 -31.99 2.13
N CYS A 108 -0.41 -32.42 2.36
CA CYS A 108 0.54 -32.72 1.28
C CYS A 108 0.20 -33.98 0.48
N ARG A 109 -0.62 -34.90 1.00
CA ARG A 109 -1.06 -36.10 0.27
C ARG A 109 -2.31 -35.84 -0.57
N ASP A 110 -3.10 -34.85 -0.19
CA ASP A 110 -4.35 -34.47 -0.86
C ASP A 110 -4.14 -33.39 -1.96
N SER A 111 -2.91 -32.88 -2.10
CA SER A 111 -2.49 -31.89 -3.11
C SER A 111 -1.83 -32.58 -4.30
#